data_AF-A0A2H0SL97-F1
#
_entry.id   AF-A0A2H0SL97-F1
#
_cell.length_a   1.000
_cell.length_b   1.000
_cell.length_c   1.000
_cell.angle_alpha   90.00
_cell.angle_beta   90.00
_cell.angle_gamma   90.00
#
_symmetry.space_group_name_H-M   'P 1'
#
loop_
_entity.id
_entity.type
_entity.pdbx_description
1 polymer ?
#
loop_
_entity_poly.entity_id
_entity_poly.type
_entity_poly.pdbx_seq_one_letter_code
_entity_poly.pdbx_strand_id
1 'polypeptide(L)' 'MKKLITGIKPTGDIHLGNYIGTFKRLVELQKEYASAVFIADFHALNQLQDAKQLSHNTLELAKA' A
#
# COMPACT_ATOMS: atom_id res chain seq x y z
N MET A 1 -22.91 -6.22 4.49
CA MET A 1 -21.45 -6.13 4.72
C MET A 1 -20.93 -4.85 4.08
N LYS A 2 -20.21 -3.99 4.81
CA LYS A 2 -19.67 -2.73 4.25
C LYS A 2 -18.43 -3.04 3.40
N LYS A 3 -18.17 -2.22 2.38
CA LYS A 3 -16.98 -2.34 1.52
C LYS A 3 -15.92 -1.33 1.96
N LEU A 4 -14.67 -1.74 1.98
CA LEU A 4 -13.52 -0.90 2.26
C LEU A 4 -12.55 -0.99 1.07
N ILE A 5 -12.09 0.15 0.57
CA ILE A 5 -11.03 0.21 -0.44
C ILE A 5 -9.85 0.99 0.12
N THR A 6 -8.63 0.50 -0.05
CA THR A 6 -7.42 1.19 0.38
C THR A 6 -6.36 1.13 -0.71
N GLY A 7 -5.87 2.30 -1.12
CA GLY A 7 -4.73 2.44 -2.02
C GLY A 7 -3.47 2.80 -1.24
N ILE A 8 -2.38 2.07 -1.45
CA ILE A 8 -1.09 2.34 -0.80
C ILE A 8 -0.10 2.78 -1.86
N LYS A 9 0.56 3.93 -1.66
CA LYS A 9 1.56 4.45 -2.59
C LYS A 9 2.90 3.72 -2.39
N PRO A 10 3.56 3.26 -3.47
CA PRO A 10 4.91 2.67 -3.40
C PRO A 10 6.00 3.76 -3.31
N THR A 11 5.91 4.63 -2.30
CA THR A 11 6.84 5.75 -2.09
C THR A 11 7.80 5.46 -0.94
N GLY A 12 9.02 5.07 -1.26
CA GLY A 12 10.10 4.81 -0.29
C GLY A 12 10.11 3.39 0.27
N ASP A 13 11.02 3.17 1.21
CA ASP A 13 11.22 1.87 1.85
C ASP A 13 10.14 1.59 2.90
N ILE A 14 9.78 0.31 3.01
CA ILE A 14 8.82 -0.16 4.00
C ILE A 14 9.54 -0.33 5.33
N HIS A 15 8.98 0.27 6.38
CA HIS A 15 9.52 0.18 7.73
C HIS A 15 8.44 -0.11 8.78
N LEU A 16 8.86 -0.31 10.02
CA LEU A 16 7.98 -0.70 11.13
C LEU A 16 6.79 0.25 11.33
N GLY A 17 6.98 1.54 11.09
CA GLY A 17 5.93 2.55 11.07
C GLY A 17 4.79 2.25 10.10
N ASN A 18 5.07 1.77 8.89
CA ASN A 18 4.02 1.38 7.93
C ASN A 18 3.22 0.18 8.44
N TYR A 19 3.91 -0.79 9.06
CA TYR A 19 3.26 -1.97 9.64
C TYR A 19 2.29 -1.60 10.76
N ILE A 20 2.75 -0.83 11.75
CA ILE A 20 1.94 -0.44 12.90
C ILE A 20 0.80 0.50 12.46
N GLY A 21 1.10 1.47 11.60
CA GLY A 21 0.14 2.51 11.22
C GLY A 21 -0.90 2.05 10.20
N THR A 22 -0.54 1.15 9.29
CA THR A 22 -1.39 0.79 8.14
C THR A 22 -1.61 -0.71 8.03
N PHE A 23 -0.57 -1.53 7.86
CA PHE A 23 -0.75 -2.95 7.47
C PHE A 23 -1.47 -3.77 8.53
N LYS A 24 -1.06 -3.66 9.81
CA LYS A 24 -1.70 -4.39 10.91
C LYS A 24 -3.20 -4.07 10.97
N ARG A 25 -3.55 -2.79 10.85
CA ARG A 25 -4.94 -2.34 10.87
C ARG A 25 -5.73 -2.82 9.65
N LEU A 26 -5.13 -2.85 8.47
CA LEU A 26 -5.80 -3.38 7.27
C LEU A 26 -6.16 -4.86 7.43
N VAL A 27 -5.26 -5.67 8.00
CA VAL A 27 -5.53 -7.10 8.30
C VAL A 27 -6.67 -7.25 9.31
N GLU A 28 -6.71 -6.41 10.34
CA GLU A 28 -7.80 -6.42 11.32
C GLU A 28 -9.15 -6.07 10.67
N LEU A 29 -9.18 -5.03 9.81
CA LEU A 29 -10.39 -4.57 9.13
C LEU A 29 -10.97 -5.57 8.12
N GLN A 30 -10.17 -6.50 7.59
CA GLN A 30 -10.68 -7.58 6.73
C GLN A 30 -11.69 -8.48 7.45
N LYS A 31 -11.70 -8.52 8.79
CA LYS A 31 -12.68 -9.27 9.58
C LYS A 31 -14.06 -8.60 9.62
N GLU A 32 -14.11 -7.29 9.40
CA GLU A 32 -15.31 -6.46 9.53
C GLU A 32 -15.87 -5.98 8.18
N TYR A 33 -15.01 -5.87 7.15
CA TYR A 33 -15.33 -5.29 5.84
C TYR A 33 -15.01 -6.25 4.69
N ALA A 34 -15.78 -6.15 3.60
CA ALA A 34 -15.32 -6.59 2.28
C ALA A 34 -14.22 -5.63 1.80
N SER A 35 -12.97 -6.00 2.09
CA SER A 35 -11.81 -5.14 1.83
C SER A 35 -11.16 -5.42 0.48
N ALA A 36 -10.78 -4.37 -0.23
CA ALA A 36 -9.92 -4.40 -1.41
C ALA A 36 -8.73 -3.47 -1.19
N VAL A 37 -7.52 -4.00 -1.32
CA VAL A 37 -6.27 -3.24 -1.21
C VAL A 37 -5.56 -3.26 -2.56
N PHE A 38 -5.04 -2.11 -2.99
CA PHE A 38 -4.29 -2.00 -4.23
C PHE A 38 -3.08 -1.08 -4.09
N ILE A 39 -2.11 -1.27 -4.98
CA ILE A 39 -0.93 -0.41 -5.07
C ILE A 39 -1.29 0.78 -5.97
N ALA A 40 -1.19 2.00 -5.42
CA ALA A 40 -1.54 3.24 -6.11
C ALA A 40 -0.30 3.83 -6.80
N ASP A 41 0.31 3.06 -7.69
CA ASP A 41 1.53 3.40 -8.45
C ASP A 41 1.37 4.67 -9.31
N PHE A 42 0.24 4.84 -10.00
CA PHE A 42 -0.06 6.07 -10.75
C PHE A 42 -0.12 7.30 -9.83
N HIS A 43 -0.65 7.18 -8.62
CA HIS A 43 -0.71 8.27 -7.66
C HIS A 43 0.66 8.56 -6.99
N ALA A 44 1.61 7.63 -7.09
CA ALA A 44 2.98 7.84 -6.63
C ALA A 44 3.79 8.69 -7.61
N LEU A 45 3.42 8.75 -8.90
CA LEU A 45 4.09 9.60 -9.91
C LEU A 45 4.08 11.10 -9.58
N ASN A 46 3.18 11.54 -8.70
CA ASN A 46 3.18 12.91 -8.18
C ASN A 46 4.42 13.24 -7.32
N GLN A 47 5.17 12.23 -6.87
CA GLN A 47 6.31 12.36 -5.95
C GLN A 47 7.54 11.57 -6.41
N LEU A 48 7.35 10.39 -7.01
CA LEU A 48 8.43 9.51 -7.47
C LEU A 48 8.34 9.33 -8.99
N GLN A 49 9.27 9.94 -9.72
CA GLN A 49 9.30 9.92 -11.19
C GLN A 49 10.36 8.97 -11.78
N ASP A 50 11.21 8.38 -10.93
CA ASP A 50 12.15 7.35 -11.37
C ASP A 50 11.40 6.03 -11.60
N ALA A 51 11.34 5.60 -12.87
CA ALA A 51 10.63 4.40 -13.28
C ALA A 51 11.21 3.12 -12.67
N LYS A 52 12.54 3.02 -12.53
CA LYS A 52 13.18 1.83 -11.94
C LYS A 52 12.87 1.76 -10.45
N GLN A 53 12.97 2.89 -9.76
CA GLN A 53 12.66 2.95 -8.33
C GLN A 53 11.17 2.68 -8.08
N LEU A 54 10.27 3.24 -8.89
CA LEU A 54 8.83 2.98 -8.77
C LEU A 54 8.52 1.50 -8.98
N SER A 55 9.08 0.90 -10.02
CA SER A 55 8.91 -0.54 -10.28
C SER A 55 9.44 -1.39 -9.13
N HIS A 56 10.59 -1.04 -8.57
CA HIS A 56 11.17 -1.73 -7.43
C HIS A 56 10.26 -1.63 -6.20
N ASN A 57 9.88 -0.42 -5.81
CA ASN A 57 9.03 -0.18 -4.64
C ASN A 57 7.65 -0.83 -4.77
N THR A 58 7.06 -0.84 -5.97
CA THR A 58 5.79 -1.52 -6.23
C THR A 58 5.91 -3.02 -5.94
N LEU A 59 6.99 -3.66 -6.37
CA LEU A 59 7.21 -5.08 -6.09
C LEU A 59 7.51 -5.35 -4.62
N GLU A 60 8.28 -4.49 -3.96
CA GLU A 60 8.54 -4.62 -2.52
C GLU A 60 7.25 -4.46 -1.70
N LEU A 61 6.39 -3.50 -2.05
CA LEU A 61 5.09 -3.32 -1.41
C LEU A 61 4.12 -4.48 -1.65
N ALA A 62 4.18 -5.14 -2.80
CA ALA A 62 3.36 -6.32 -3.06
C ALA A 62 3.78 -7.54 -2.22
N LYS A 63 5.04 -7.60 -1.76
CA LYS A 63 5.58 -8.69 -0.95
C LYS A 63 5.33 -8.51 0.56
N ALA A 64 5.05 -7.29 0.99
CA ALA A 64 4.85 -6.92 2.39
C ALA A 64 3.46 -7.32 2.90
#